data_AF-A0A5E4NUK4-F1
#
_entry.id   AF-A0A5E4NUK4-F1
#
_cell.length_a   1.000
_cell.length_b   1.000
_cell.length_c   1.000
_cell.angle_alpha   90.00
_cell.angle_beta   90.00
_cell.angle_gamma   90.00
#
_symmetry.space_group_name_H-M   'P 1'
#
loop_
_entity.id
_entity.type
_entity.pdbx_description
1 polymer ?
#
loop_
_entity_poly.entity_id
_entity_poly.type
_entity_poly.pdbx_seq_one_letter_code
_entity_poly.pdbx_strand_id
1 'polypeptide(L)'
;MTGQAASELAKIAEASDGVVSPEQTLILFALVARHGYAPQNDLGVPLDAADREALQAAGLVETLTREQNVLWLSLTDAGWDWAGANTTKALPASFVVLHHMMARLGEHLARTGETLCELIGDPPKPGKMDAELSA
;
A
#
# COMPACT_ATOMS: atom_id res chain seq x y z
N MET A 1 0.11 -17.01 39.09
CA MET A 1 1.12 -16.87 38.00
C MET A 1 0.41 -16.87 36.65
N THR A 2 -0.48 -15.91 36.41
CA THR A 2 -1.44 -15.93 35.29
C THR A 2 -1.33 -14.70 34.38
N GLY A 3 -0.23 -13.94 34.51
CA GLY A 3 0.01 -12.72 33.73
C GLY A 3 0.95 -12.88 32.53
N GLN A 4 1.71 -13.98 32.48
CA GLN A 4 2.72 -14.18 31.42
C GLN A 4 2.11 -14.75 30.13
N ALA A 5 1.16 -15.69 30.24
CA ALA A 5 0.47 -16.25 29.07
C ALA A 5 -0.43 -15.23 28.36
N ALA A 6 -1.05 -14.31 29.09
CA ALA A 6 -1.83 -13.21 28.49
C ALA A 6 -0.92 -12.16 27.81
N SER A 7 0.30 -11.95 28.34
CA SER A 7 1.30 -11.05 27.74
C SER A 7 1.96 -11.67 26.50
N GLU A 8 2.13 -12.99 26.45
CA GLU A 8 2.59 -13.69 25.25
C GLU A 8 1.51 -13.76 24.16
N LEU A 9 0.23 -13.96 24.52
CA LEU A 9 -0.87 -13.89 23.56
C LEU A 9 -1.07 -12.47 23.00
N ALA A 10 -0.84 -11.44 23.82
CA ALA A 10 -0.83 -10.05 23.35
C ALA A 10 0.35 -9.77 22.40
N LYS A 11 1.57 -10.27 22.70
CA LYS A 11 2.73 -10.14 21.80
C LYS A 11 2.59 -10.93 20.51
N ILE A 12 1.90 -12.07 20.51
CA ILE A 12 1.61 -12.85 19.31
C ILE A 12 0.52 -12.18 18.46
N ALA A 13 -0.47 -11.54 19.10
CA ALA A 13 -1.44 -10.69 18.40
C ALA A 13 -0.79 -9.42 17.82
N GLU A 14 0.12 -8.77 18.56
CA GLU A 14 0.88 -7.60 18.09
C GLU A 14 1.87 -7.95 16.97
N ALA A 15 2.44 -9.16 16.99
CA ALA A 15 3.26 -9.69 15.91
C ALA A 15 2.46 -10.07 14.65
N SER A 16 1.13 -10.20 14.75
CA SER A 16 0.25 -10.50 13.61
C SER A 16 -0.40 -9.25 13.01
N ASP A 17 -0.21 -8.09 13.64
CA ASP A 17 -0.76 -6.79 13.22
C ASP A 17 0.34 -5.78 12.83
N GLY A 18 1.61 -6.20 12.78
CA GLY A 18 2.80 -5.32 12.79
C GLY A 18 3.81 -5.50 11.65
N VAL A 19 3.40 -5.88 10.44
CA VAL A 19 4.34 -6.16 9.34
C VAL A 19 4.65 -4.94 8.46
N VAL A 20 3.79 -3.92 8.44
CA VAL A 20 3.92 -2.74 7.55
C VAL A 20 3.96 -1.46 8.38
N SER A 21 5.04 -0.68 8.26
CA SER A 21 5.22 0.60 8.96
C SER A 21 4.26 1.68 8.44
N PRO A 22 4.07 2.81 9.15
CA PRO A 22 3.30 3.94 8.63
C PRO A 22 3.84 4.45 7.28
N GLU A 23 5.16 4.51 7.12
CA GLU A 23 5.83 4.91 5.89
C GLU A 23 5.54 3.94 4.74
N GLN A 24 5.63 2.64 4.99
CA GLN A 24 5.30 1.59 4.03
C GLN A 24 3.80 1.57 3.68
N THR A 25 2.94 1.85 4.65
CA THR A 25 1.49 2.01 4.43
C THR A 25 1.22 3.18 3.48
N LEU A 26 1.92 4.30 3.66
CA LEU A 26 1.82 5.45 2.78
C LEU A 26 2.28 5.11 1.35
N ILE A 27 3.35 4.33 1.19
CA ILE A 27 3.84 3.86 -0.12
C ILE A 27 2.77 3.00 -0.82
N LEU A 28 2.14 2.07 -0.10
CA LEU A 28 1.09 1.22 -0.66
C LEU A 28 -0.13 2.05 -1.10
N PHE A 29 -0.56 3.04 -0.31
CA PHE A 29 -1.65 3.93 -0.70
C PHE A 29 -1.27 4.89 -1.85
N ALA A 30 0.00 5.31 -1.93
CA ALA A 30 0.49 6.06 -3.08
C ALA A 30 0.43 5.22 -4.36
N LEU A 31 0.75 3.93 -4.29
CA LEU A 31 0.57 3.00 -5.40
C LEU A 31 -0.90 2.80 -5.75
N VAL A 32 -1.80 2.61 -4.77
CA VAL A 32 -3.25 2.53 -5.00
C VAL A 32 -3.74 3.77 -5.76
N ALA A 33 -3.34 4.97 -5.35
CA ALA A 33 -3.70 6.22 -6.03
C ALA A 33 -3.14 6.32 -7.47
N ARG A 34 -2.21 5.44 -7.85
CA ARG A 34 -1.64 5.29 -9.20
C ARG A 34 -2.08 3.98 -9.86
N HIS A 35 -3.28 3.49 -9.52
CA HIS A 35 -3.84 2.25 -10.07
C HIS A 35 -2.92 1.04 -9.86
N GLY A 36 -2.18 1.02 -8.75
CA GLY A 36 -1.29 -0.06 -8.36
C GLY A 36 0.01 -0.16 -9.16
N TYR A 37 0.36 0.82 -10.01
CA TYR A 37 1.55 0.72 -10.85
C TYR A 37 2.20 2.08 -11.12
N ALA A 38 3.47 2.26 -10.72
CA ALA A 38 4.17 3.54 -10.92
C ALA A 38 5.71 3.38 -10.93
N PRO A 39 6.46 4.27 -11.60
CA PRO A 39 7.89 4.37 -11.38
C PRO A 39 8.14 4.96 -9.98
N GLN A 40 9.22 4.53 -9.33
CA GLN A 40 9.54 4.97 -7.97
C GLN A 40 9.56 6.50 -7.82
N ASN A 41 10.10 7.21 -8.82
CA ASN A 41 10.23 8.67 -8.80
C ASN A 41 8.89 9.41 -8.84
N ASP A 42 7.82 8.78 -9.35
CA ASP A 42 6.53 9.43 -9.49
C ASP A 42 5.62 9.22 -8.28
N LEU A 43 5.97 8.32 -7.35
CA LEU A 43 5.15 8.02 -6.16
C LEU A 43 4.82 9.26 -5.33
N GLY A 44 5.66 10.31 -5.38
CA GLY A 44 5.45 11.54 -4.62
C GLY A 44 5.68 11.38 -3.11
N VAL A 45 6.15 10.21 -2.69
CA VAL A 45 6.53 9.89 -1.31
C VAL A 45 7.92 9.24 -1.32
N PRO A 46 8.75 9.47 -0.28
CA PRO A 46 10.04 8.81 -0.18
C PRO A 46 9.88 7.29 -0.11
N LEU A 47 10.66 6.58 -0.91
CA LEU A 47 10.80 5.12 -0.86
C LEU A 47 12.29 4.81 -0.82
N ASP A 48 12.78 4.33 0.31
CA ASP A 48 14.14 3.84 0.43
C ASP A 48 14.26 2.35 0.06
N ALA A 49 15.48 1.83 0.05
CA ALA A 49 15.72 0.43 -0.30
C ALA A 49 15.16 -0.54 0.74
N ALA A 50 15.22 -0.20 2.03
CA ALA A 50 14.80 -1.07 3.11
C ALA A 50 13.28 -1.25 3.12
N ASP A 51 12.53 -0.17 2.96
CA ASP A 51 11.07 -0.21 2.85
C ASP A 51 10.62 -0.97 1.62
N ARG A 52 11.29 -0.76 0.48
CA ARG A 52 11.01 -1.52 -0.74
C ARG A 52 11.25 -3.01 -0.54
N GLU A 53 12.39 -3.40 0.00
CA GLU A 53 12.74 -4.80 0.25
C GLU A 53 11.78 -5.45 1.24
N ALA A 54 11.35 -4.74 2.29
CA ALA A 54 10.36 -5.21 3.23
C ALA A 54 9.00 -5.47 2.56
N LEU A 55 8.52 -4.54 1.73
CA LEU A 55 7.27 -4.69 0.99
C LEU A 55 7.32 -5.84 -0.03
N GLN A 56 8.47 -6.04 -0.68
CA GLN A 56 8.69 -7.17 -1.59
C GLN A 56 8.74 -8.50 -0.84
N ALA A 57 9.43 -8.56 0.31
CA ALA A 57 9.50 -9.75 1.14
C ALA A 57 8.12 -10.13 1.73
N ALA A 58 7.27 -9.13 1.99
CA ALA A 58 5.88 -9.32 2.38
C ALA A 58 4.97 -9.72 1.20
N GLY A 59 5.49 -9.75 -0.03
CA GLY A 59 4.74 -10.09 -1.24
C GLY A 59 3.68 -9.06 -1.63
N LEU A 60 3.73 -7.85 -1.08
CA LEU A 60 2.74 -6.79 -1.32
C LEU A 60 3.04 -5.99 -2.59
N VAL A 61 4.31 -5.95 -2.99
CA VAL A 61 4.76 -5.29 -4.21
C VAL A 61 5.75 -6.15 -4.97
N GLU A 62 5.75 -5.97 -6.28
CA GLU A 62 6.80 -6.43 -7.18
C GLU A 62 7.55 -5.24 -7.76
N THR A 63 8.82 -5.45 -8.12
CA THR A 63 9.64 -4.41 -8.75
C THR A 63 10.19 -4.89 -10.08
N LEU A 64 10.24 -3.97 -11.04
CA LEU A 64 10.73 -4.23 -12.38
C LEU A 64 11.62 -3.07 -12.81
N THR A 65 12.80 -3.37 -13.34
CA THR A 65 13.63 -2.37 -14.00
C THR A 65 13.26 -2.28 -15.48
N ARG A 66 12.96 -1.08 -15.96
CA ARG A 66 12.61 -0.81 -17.37
C ARG A 66 13.66 0.03 -18.07
N GLU A 67 13.34 0.49 -19.28
CA GLU A 67 14.17 1.37 -20.10
C GLU A 67 14.80 2.49 -19.26
N GLN A 68 16.05 2.82 -19.58
CA GLN A 68 16.86 3.79 -18.83
C GLN A 68 17.12 3.41 -17.36
N ASN A 69 17.02 2.13 -17.01
CA ASN A 69 17.27 1.61 -15.66
C ASN A 69 16.32 2.20 -14.60
N VAL A 70 15.12 2.63 -15.01
CA VAL A 70 14.11 3.17 -14.10
C VAL A 70 13.43 2.02 -13.35
N LEU A 71 13.36 2.14 -12.02
CA LEU A 71 12.72 1.18 -11.14
C LEU A 71 11.21 1.45 -11.05
N TRP A 72 10.42 0.45 -11.41
CA TRP A 72 8.97 0.45 -11.33
C TRP A 72 8.48 -0.45 -10.21
N LEU A 73 7.36 -0.07 -9.60
CA LEU A 73 6.66 -0.82 -8.58
C LEU A 73 5.27 -1.18 -9.07
N SER A 74 4.84 -2.39 -8.75
CA SER A 74 3.48 -2.88 -8.96
C SER A 74 2.93 -3.44 -7.66
N LEU A 75 1.69 -3.13 -7.31
CA LEU A 75 0.95 -3.91 -6.31
C LEU A 75 0.73 -5.32 -6.88
N THR A 76 0.90 -6.32 -6.03
CA THR A 76 0.43 -7.68 -6.27
C THR A 76 -1.04 -7.79 -5.89
N ASP A 77 -1.68 -8.92 -6.19
CA ASP A 77 -3.02 -9.23 -5.68
C ASP A 77 -3.06 -9.14 -4.14
N ALA A 78 -2.04 -9.69 -3.46
CA ALA A 78 -1.91 -9.60 -2.01
C ALA A 78 -1.74 -8.14 -1.52
N GLY A 79 -1.07 -7.29 -2.30
CA GLY A 79 -0.96 -5.86 -2.02
C GLY A 79 -2.31 -5.13 -2.09
N TRP A 80 -3.12 -5.45 -3.10
CA TRP A 80 -4.48 -4.91 -3.23
C TRP A 80 -5.39 -5.36 -2.10
N ASP A 81 -5.40 -6.65 -1.79
CA ASP A 81 -6.18 -7.23 -0.69
C ASP A 81 -5.78 -6.61 0.65
N TRP A 82 -4.47 -6.49 0.87
CA TRP A 82 -3.93 -5.86 2.07
C TRP A 82 -4.40 -4.41 2.19
N ALA A 83 -4.28 -3.61 1.12
CA ALA A 83 -4.66 -2.20 1.13
C ALA A 83 -6.16 -2.00 1.39
N GLY A 84 -7.02 -2.85 0.82
CA GLY A 84 -8.46 -2.83 1.06
C GLY A 84 -8.83 -3.21 2.50
N ALA A 85 -8.15 -4.20 3.08
CA ALA A 85 -8.37 -4.62 4.46
C ALA A 85 -7.82 -3.64 5.51
N ASN A 86 -6.84 -2.79 5.13
CA ASN A 86 -6.08 -1.94 6.05
C ASN A 86 -6.30 -0.44 5.83
N THR A 87 -7.46 -0.03 5.32
CA THR A 87 -7.78 1.39 5.03
C THR A 87 -7.71 2.34 6.24
N THR A 88 -7.76 1.82 7.47
CA THR A 88 -7.60 2.57 8.72
C THR A 88 -6.21 2.43 9.34
N LYS A 89 -5.24 1.83 8.63
CA LYS A 89 -3.88 1.70 9.12
C LYS A 89 -3.24 3.07 9.33
N ALA A 90 -2.35 3.13 10.32
CA ALA A 90 -1.65 4.35 10.66
C ALA A 90 -0.82 4.86 9.47
N LEU A 91 -0.85 6.18 9.26
CA LEU A 91 0.01 6.89 8.32
C LEU A 91 0.92 7.84 9.10
N PRO A 92 2.00 8.36 8.50
CA PRO A 92 2.79 9.41 9.13
C PRO A 92 1.90 10.61 9.43
N ALA A 93 2.15 11.29 10.56
CA ALA A 93 1.23 12.28 11.12
C ALA A 93 0.85 13.44 10.16
N SER A 94 1.73 13.76 9.21
CA SER A 94 1.49 14.78 8.17
C SER A 94 0.39 14.40 7.16
N PHE A 95 -0.02 13.12 7.11
CA PHE A 95 -0.99 12.59 6.15
C PHE A 95 -2.37 12.31 6.77
N VAL A 96 -2.74 13.01 7.85
CA VAL A 96 -4.02 12.80 8.57
C VAL A 96 -5.26 12.92 7.67
N VAL A 97 -5.23 13.83 6.69
CA VAL A 97 -6.34 14.00 5.74
C VAL A 97 -6.50 12.76 4.86
N LEU A 98 -5.39 12.22 4.34
CA LEU A 98 -5.41 10.99 3.56
C LEU A 98 -5.89 9.81 4.41
N HIS A 99 -5.43 9.71 5.66
CA HIS A 99 -5.88 8.68 6.60
C HIS A 99 -7.41 8.70 6.79
N HIS A 100 -7.99 9.89 7.01
CA HIS A 100 -9.45 10.02 7.11
C HIS A 100 -10.17 9.67 5.81
N MET A 101 -9.62 10.05 4.66
CA MET A 101 -10.19 9.69 3.36
C MET A 101 -10.17 8.18 3.13
N MET A 102 -9.07 7.51 3.47
CA MET A 102 -8.96 6.05 3.39
C MET A 102 -9.94 5.36 4.34
N ALA A 103 -10.09 5.84 5.57
CA ALA A 103 -11.07 5.30 6.51
C ALA A 103 -12.51 5.38 5.95
N ARG A 104 -12.89 6.52 5.35
CA ARG A 104 -14.19 6.68 4.67
C ARG A 104 -14.36 5.74 3.48
N LEU A 105 -13.27 5.51 2.74
CA LEU A 105 -13.25 4.54 1.65
C LEU A 105 -13.51 3.12 2.17
N GLY A 106 -12.83 2.73 3.25
CA GLY A 106 -13.05 1.45 3.92
C GLY A 106 -14.49 1.26 4.38
N GLU A 107 -15.10 2.28 5.01
CA GLU A 107 -16.51 2.26 5.39
C GLU A 107 -17.43 2.05 4.18
N HIS A 108 -17.11 2.66 3.04
CA HIS A 108 -17.87 2.50 1.81
C HIS A 108 -17.76 1.08 1.27
N LEU A 109 -16.53 0.56 1.10
CA LEU A 109 -16.26 -0.78 0.58
C LEU A 109 -16.93 -1.85 1.46
N ALA A 110 -16.84 -1.72 2.78
CA ALA A 110 -17.50 -2.64 3.71
C ALA A 110 -19.04 -2.64 3.58
N ARG A 111 -19.63 -1.50 3.20
CA ARG A 111 -21.07 -1.35 3.01
C ARG A 111 -21.55 -1.87 1.65
N THR A 112 -20.76 -1.70 0.59
CA THR A 112 -21.13 -2.10 -0.78
C THR A 112 -20.71 -3.52 -1.11
N GLY A 113 -19.70 -4.06 -0.43
CA GLY A 113 -19.07 -5.33 -0.76
C GLY A 113 -18.12 -5.25 -1.96
N GLU A 114 -17.87 -4.05 -2.48
CA GLU A 114 -16.87 -3.81 -3.53
C GLU A 114 -15.46 -3.92 -2.93
N THR A 115 -14.51 -4.36 -3.75
CA THR A 115 -13.08 -4.37 -3.43
C THR A 115 -12.43 -3.04 -3.79
N LEU A 116 -11.28 -2.76 -3.18
CA LEU A 116 -10.50 -1.56 -3.50
C LEU A 116 -10.02 -1.58 -4.96
N CYS A 117 -9.68 -2.76 -5.49
CA CYS A 117 -9.29 -2.95 -6.89
C CYS A 117 -10.45 -2.61 -7.85
N GLU A 118 -11.67 -3.11 -7.58
CA GLU A 118 -12.86 -2.81 -8.39
C GLU A 118 -13.20 -1.33 -8.42
N LEU A 119 -12.99 -0.61 -7.30
CA LEU A 119 -13.28 0.81 -7.21
C LEU A 119 -12.25 1.68 -7.96
N ILE A 120 -10.95 1.35 -7.86
CA ILE A 120 -9.88 2.15 -8.43
C ILE A 120 -9.65 1.82 -9.91
N GLY A 121 -9.86 0.56 -10.30
CA GLY A 121 -9.67 0.07 -11.66
C GLY A 121 -8.25 -0.42 -11.96
N ASP A 122 -8.11 -1.08 -13.11
CA ASP A 122 -6.86 -1.72 -13.55
C ASP A 122 -5.70 -0.74 -13.72
N PRO A 123 -4.44 -1.19 -13.52
CA PRO A 123 -3.26 -0.40 -13.85
C PRO A 123 -3.30 0.05 -15.32
N PRO A 124 -2.91 1.30 -15.62
CA PRO A 124 -2.87 1.79 -16.99
C PRO A 124 -1.97 0.90 -17.84
N LYS A 125 -2.45 0.53 -19.04
CA LYS A 125 -1.68 -0.29 -19.97
C LYS A 125 -0.32 0.38 -20.24
N PRO A 126 0.79 -0.38 -20.21
CA PRO A 126 2.12 0.18 -20.49
C PRO A 126 2.12 0.77 -21.90
N GLY A 127 2.17 2.10 -21.98
CA GLY A 127 2.06 2.89 -23.22
C GLY A 127 1.05 4.04 -23.19
N LYS A 128 0.21 4.17 -22.14
CA LYS A 128 -0.72 5.30 -22.01
C LYS A 128 -0.23 6.46 -21.11
N MET A 129 0.72 6.21 -20.21
CA MET A 129 1.23 7.25 -19.29
C MET A 129 2.11 8.32 -19.95
N ASP A 130 2.74 8.03 -21.10
CA ASP A 130 3.54 9.03 -21.83
C ASP A 130 2.67 10.16 -22.42
N ALA A 131 1.36 9.89 -22.62
CA ALA A 131 0.43 10.81 -23.26
C ALA A 131 -0.27 11.77 -22.29
N GLU A 132 -0.49 11.37 -21.03
CA GLU A 132 -1.30 12.16 -20.07
C GLU A 132 -0.46 13.07 -19.16
N LEU A 133 0.85 12.85 -19.06
CA LEU A 133 1.80 13.75 -18.37
C LEU A 133 2.47 14.77 -19.32
N SER A 134 2.12 14.73 -20.61
CA SER A 134 2.57 15.68 -21.64
C SER A 134 1.49 16.71 -22.03
N ALA A 135 0.36 16.75 -21.30
CA ALA A 135 -0.76 17.67 -21.52
C ALA A 135 -0.95 18.61 -20.31
#